data_AF-Q5W2P2-F1
#
_entry.id   AF-Q5W2P2-F1
#
_cell.length_a   1.000
_cell.length_b   1.000
_cell.length_c   1.000
_cell.angle_alpha   90.00
_cell.angle_beta   90.00
_cell.angle_gamma   90.00
#
_symmetry.space_group_name_H-M   'P 1'
#
loop_
_entity.id
_entity.type
_entity.pdbx_description
1 polymer ?
#
loop_
_entity_poly.entity_id
_entity_poly.type
_entity_poly.pdbx_seq_one_letter_code
_entity_poly.pdbx_strand_id
1 'polypeptide(L)' 'MSEFDRFINCWLKFRRVYSVKDLDDDCKHVMCVFLLKIKEDDESFIDDLEIREDVEYCERVERKIILGVV' A
#
# COMPACT_ATOMS: atom_id res chain seq x y z
N MET A 1 11.39 11.06 -13.53
CA MET A 1 11.31 10.98 -12.05
C MET A 1 11.71 9.57 -11.67
N SER A 2 12.60 9.38 -10.69
CA SER A 2 13.05 8.03 -10.32
C SER A 2 11.92 7.26 -9.61
N GLU A 3 12.02 5.92 -9.56
CA GLU A 3 11.09 5.10 -8.79
C GLU A 3 11.10 5.48 -7.30
N PHE A 4 12.27 5.85 -6.78
CA PHE A 4 12.41 6.33 -5.41
C PHE A 4 11.67 7.66 -5.18
N ASP A 5 11.79 8.63 -6.10
CA ASP A 5 11.05 9.90 -6.00
C ASP A 5 9.53 9.67 -6.07
N ARG A 6 9.08 8.71 -6.91
CA ARG A 6 7.67 8.32 -6.97
C ARG A 6 7.20 7.75 -5.64
N PHE A 7 7.98 6.84 -5.05
CA PHE A 7 7.69 6.27 -3.73
C PHE A 7 7.60 7.35 -2.66
N ILE A 8 8.59 8.26 -2.57
CA ILE A 8 8.58 9.35 -1.59
C ILE A 8 7.34 10.23 -1.73
N ASN A 9 6.95 10.59 -2.96
CA ASN A 9 5.75 11.37 -3.20
C ASN A 9 4.48 10.65 -2.73
N CYS A 10 4.37 9.35 -2.99
CA CYS A 10 3.22 8.55 -2.55
C CYS A 10 3.20 8.34 -1.04
N TRP A 11 4.37 8.13 -0.42
CA TRP A 11 4.52 8.04 1.03
C TRP A 11 4.09 9.34 1.74
N LEU A 12 4.51 10.49 1.21
CA LEU A 12 4.12 11.79 1.77
C LEU A 12 2.61 12.06 1.66
N LYS A 13 1.95 11.55 0.61
CA LYS A 13 0.49 11.60 0.49
C LYS A 13 -0.19 10.64 1.46
N PHE A 14 0.34 9.42 1.58
CA PHE A 14 -0.19 8.41 2.51
C PHE A 14 -0.23 8.93 3.95
N ARG A 15 0.84 9.61 4.39
CA ARG A 15 0.91 10.25 5.71
C ARG A 15 -0.14 11.34 5.98
N ARG A 16 -0.89 11.77 4.97
CA ARG A 16 -1.92 12.82 5.07
C ARG A 16 -3.34 12.28 4.98
N VAL A 17 -3.51 10.99 4.72
CA VAL A 17 -4.82 10.32 4.63
C VAL A 17 -4.96 9.30 5.76
N TYR A 18 -6.20 8.87 6.01
CA TYR A 18 -6.51 7.89 7.05
C TYR A 18 -6.37 6.45 6.55
N SER A 19 -6.48 6.21 5.23
CA SER A 19 -6.40 4.88 4.63
C SER A 19 -5.75 4.93 3.24
N VAL A 20 -5.12 3.82 2.83
CA VAL A 20 -4.60 3.62 1.46
C VAL A 20 -5.72 3.77 0.41
N LYS A 21 -6.97 3.50 0.77
CA LYS A 21 -8.14 3.65 -0.11
C LYS A 21 -8.33 5.08 -0.62
N ASP A 22 -7.89 6.06 0.16
CA ASP A 22 -8.06 7.49 -0.11
C ASP A 22 -6.95 8.05 -1.03
N LEU A 23 -5.96 7.22 -1.40
CA LEU A 23 -4.92 7.60 -2.34
C LEU A 23 -5.41 7.54 -3.78
N ASP A 24 -4.81 8.38 -4.62
CA ASP A 24 -4.88 8.24 -6.07
C ASP A 24 -4.36 6.87 -6.52
N ASP A 25 -4.89 6.34 -7.63
CA ASP A 25 -4.66 4.95 -8.05
C ASP A 25 -3.16 4.64 -8.26
N ASP A 26 -2.40 5.61 -8.75
CA ASP A 26 -0.95 5.48 -8.94
C ASP A 26 -0.20 5.31 -7.62
N CYS A 27 -0.60 6.04 -6.56
CA CYS A 27 0.00 5.93 -5.24
C CYS A 27 -0.58 4.79 -4.41
N LYS A 28 -1.84 4.41 -4.64
CA LYS A 28 -2.50 3.27 -4.03
C LYS A 28 -1.74 1.98 -4.33
N HIS A 29 -1.40 1.73 -5.59
CA HIS A 29 -0.61 0.57 -5.98
C HIS A 29 0.77 0.56 -5.31
N VAL A 30 1.50 1.69 -5.37
CA VAL A 30 2.83 1.83 -4.76
C VAL A 30 2.79 1.53 -3.27
N MET A 31 1.81 2.08 -2.56
CA MET A 31 1.65 1.87 -1.13
C MET A 31 1.21 0.43 -0.82
N CYS A 32 0.34 -0.16 -1.63
CA CYS A 32 -0.08 -1.54 -1.42
C CYS A 32 1.05 -2.54 -1.58
N VAL A 33 1.87 -2.42 -2.63
CA VAL A 33 3.06 -3.25 -2.79
C VAL A 33 4.01 -3.10 -1.59
N PHE A 34 4.23 -1.87 -1.12
CA PHE A 34 5.09 -1.60 0.02
C PHE A 34 4.57 -2.24 1.32
N LEU A 35 3.29 -2.03 1.66
CA LEU A 35 2.69 -2.58 2.88
C LEU A 35 2.62 -4.10 2.88
N LEU A 36 2.34 -4.72 1.72
CA LEU A 36 2.36 -6.16 1.58
C LEU A 36 3.76 -6.73 1.77
N LYS A 37 4.79 -6.05 1.27
CA LYS A 37 6.18 -6.45 1.47
C LYS A 37 6.58 -6.39 2.95
N ILE A 38 6.17 -5.33 3.66
CA ILE A 38 6.34 -5.24 5.11
C ILE A 38 5.65 -6.41 5.81
N LYS A 39 4.39 -6.73 5.44
CA LYS A 39 3.66 -7.86 6.03
C LYS A 39 4.39 -9.19 5.81
N GLU A 40 4.92 -9.43 4.62
CA GLU A 40 5.69 -10.64 4.32
C GLU A 40 6.95 -10.77 5.20
N ASP A 41 7.59 -9.65 5.50
CA ASP A 41 8.83 -9.61 6.28
C ASP A 41 8.55 -9.64 7.80
N ASP A 42 7.50 -8.95 8.27
CA ASP A 42 7.06 -8.87 9.67
C ASP A 42 5.56 -8.57 9.79
N GLU A 43 4.76 -9.63 9.98
CA GLU A 43 3.30 -9.50 10.17
C GLU A 43 2.93 -8.79 11.48
N SER A 44 3.75 -8.92 12.53
CA SER A 44 3.47 -8.30 13.84
C SER A 44 3.58 -6.78 13.79
N PHE A 45 4.44 -6.27 12.91
CA PHE A 45 4.59 -4.84 12.65
C PHE A 45 3.32 -4.19 12.04
N ILE A 46 2.49 -4.97 11.35
CA ILE A 46 1.21 -4.48 10.82
C ILE A 46 0.22 -4.17 11.94
N ASP A 47 0.23 -4.96 13.01
CA ASP A 47 -0.60 -4.75 14.20
C ASP A 47 -0.15 -3.53 14.99
N ASP A 48 1.17 -3.38 15.19
CA ASP A 48 1.76 -2.26 15.93
C ASP A 48 1.47 -0.91 15.27
N LEU A 49 1.30 -0.90 13.94
CA LEU A 49 0.99 0.29 13.16
C LEU A 49 -0.52 0.54 12.99
N GLU A 50 -1.39 -0.34 13.50
CA GLU A 50 -2.86 -0.25 13.34
C GLU A 50 -3.33 -0.16 11.86
N ILE A 51 -2.53 -0.65 10.90
CA ILE A 51 -2.81 -0.57 9.46
C ILE A 51 -3.37 -1.88 8.87
N ARG A 52 -3.86 -2.79 9.72
CA ARG A 52 -4.38 -4.10 9.30
C ARG A 52 -5.47 -3.99 8.23
N GLU A 53 -6.37 -3.03 8.35
CA GLU A 53 -7.44 -2.81 7.35
C GLU A 53 -6.91 -2.36 5.98
N ASP A 54 -5.83 -1.58 5.96
CA ASP A 54 -5.16 -1.14 4.74
C ASP A 54 -4.43 -2.30 4.07
N VAL A 55 -3.76 -3.15 4.86
CA VAL A 55 -3.10 -4.35 4.36
C VAL A 55 -4.11 -5.33 3.75
N GLU A 56 -5.24 -5.60 4.42
CA GLU A 56 -6.30 -6.44 3.85
C GLU A 56 -6.92 -5.84 2.58
N TYR A 57 -7.03 -4.51 2.50
CA TYR A 57 -7.43 -3.84 1.28
C TYR A 57 -6.44 -4.08 0.15
N CYS A 58 -5.16 -3.93 0.43
CA CYS A 58 -4.10 -4.14 -0.54
C CYS A 58 -4.03 -5.59 -1.02
N GLU A 59 -4.22 -6.58 -0.15
CA GLU A 59 -4.33 -7.99 -0.56
C GLU A 59 -5.47 -8.20 -1.57
N ARG A 60 -6.62 -7.56 -1.37
CA ARG A 60 -7.76 -7.67 -2.29
C ARG A 60 -7.51 -6.99 -3.62
N VAL A 61 -6.83 -5.84 -3.63
CA VAL A 61 -6.58 -5.05 -4.85
C VAL A 61 -5.46 -5.68 -5.67
N GLU A 62 -4.32 -5.99 -5.06
CA GLU A 62 -3.17 -6.54 -5.78
C GLU A 62 -3.42 -7.97 -6.28
N ARG A 63 -4.22 -8.76 -5.56
CA ARG A 63 -4.66 -10.08 -6.05
C ARG A 63 -5.49 -9.99 -7.34
N LYS A 64 -6.29 -8.93 -7.52
CA LYS A 64 -7.04 -8.71 -8.77
C LYS A 64 -6.13 -8.32 -9.94
N ILE A 65 -5.11 -7.51 -9.64
CA ILE A 65 -4.11 -7.07 -10.63
C ILE A 65 -3.28 -8.27 -11.13
N ILE A 66 -2.82 -9.15 -10.22
CA ILE A 66 -2.06 -10.36 -10.58
C ILE A 66 -2.91 -11.35 -11.41
N LEU A 67 -4.21 -11.42 -11.15
CA LEU A 67 -5.13 -12.30 -11.89
C LEU A 67 -5.68 -11.66 -13.19
N GLY A 68 -5.26 -10.44 -13.54
CA GLY A 68 -5.65 -9.77 -14.78
C GLY A 68 -7.13 -9.37 -14.85
N VAL A 69 -7.80 -9.24 -13.70
CA VAL A 69 -9.20 -8.80 -13.63
C VAL A 69 -9.20 -7.32 -13.28
N VAL A 70 -9.23 -6.48 -14.33
CA VAL A 70 -9.49 -5.04 -14.22
C VAL A 70 -10.96 -4.82 -13.85
#